data_AF-A0A1Y3QE68-F1
#
_entry.id   AF-A0A1Y3QE68-F1
#
_cell.length_a   1.000
_cell.length_b   1.000
_cell.length_c   1.000
_cell.angle_alpha   90.00
_cell.angle_beta   90.00
_cell.angle_gamma   90.00
#
_symmetry.space_group_name_H-M   'P 1'
#
loop_
_entity.id
_entity.type
_entity.pdbx_description
1 polymer ?
#
loop_
_entity_poly.entity_id
_entity_poly.type
_entity_poly.pdbx_seq_one_letter_code
_entity_poly.pdbx_strand_id
1 'polypeptide(L)'
;MIRPESADLVRSDAAVPAGHNSLQGTVSFIQYTGSAYTVEVDVAGLPKPFIVKIRNTSEDIGFRIGDPIRAIWPVASMYAL
;
A
#
# COMPACT_ATOMS: atom_id res chain seq x y z
N MET A 1 -0.22 -1.09 -15.16
CA MET A 1 0.03 0.04 -14.23
C MET A 1 -1.13 0.14 -13.24
N ILE A 2 -0.91 0.60 -12.00
CA ILE A 2 -2.01 0.83 -11.01
C ILE A 2 -1.91 2.22 -10.39
N ARG A 3 -3.02 2.73 -9.87
CA ARG A 3 -3.09 4.00 -9.14
C ARG A 3 -2.80 3.79 -7.65
N PRO A 4 -2.10 4.71 -6.96
CA PRO A 4 -1.82 4.60 -5.53
C PRO A 4 -3.06 4.44 -4.65
N GLU A 5 -4.17 5.07 -5.01
CA GLU A 5 -5.45 5.00 -4.29
C GLU A 5 -6.27 3.74 -4.57
N SER A 6 -5.81 2.87 -5.49
CA SER A 6 -6.46 1.58 -5.78
C SER A 6 -5.85 0.42 -5.00
N ALA A 7 -4.84 0.69 -4.18
CA ALA A 7 -4.20 -0.29 -3.31
C ALA A 7 -4.51 0.02 -1.85
N ASP A 8 -4.60 -1.03 -1.05
CA ASP A 8 -4.72 -0.98 0.39
C ASP A 8 -3.47 -1.57 1.04
N LEU A 9 -3.21 -1.17 2.28
CA LEU A 9 -2.15 -1.72 3.11
C LEU A 9 -2.75 -2.56 4.23
N VAL A 10 -2.26 -3.79 4.36
CA VAL A 10 -2.63 -4.74 5.41
C VAL A 10 -1.37 -5.32 6.04
N ARG A 11 -1.47 -5.85 7.27
CA ARG A 11 -0.33 -6.53 7.90
C ARG A 11 0.24 -7.62 6.99
N SER A 12 1.55 -7.82 7.05
CA SER A 12 2.26 -8.74 6.15
C SER A 12 1.71 -10.19 6.18
N ASP A 13 1.17 -10.62 7.31
CA ASP A 13 0.55 -11.94 7.54
C ASP A 13 -0.92 -12.05 7.09
N ALA A 14 -1.55 -10.93 6.70
CA ALA A 14 -2.93 -10.94 6.26
C ALA A 14 -3.12 -11.75 4.96
N ALA A 15 -4.25 -12.45 4.88
CA ALA A 15 -4.64 -13.20 3.70
C ALA A 15 -4.91 -12.24 2.51
N VAL A 16 -4.55 -12.68 1.30
CA VAL A 16 -4.84 -11.95 0.07
C VAL A 16 -6.21 -12.42 -0.44
N PRO A 17 -7.19 -11.52 -0.58
CA PRO A 17 -8.49 -11.91 -1.13
C PRO A 17 -8.36 -12.46 -2.55
N ALA A 18 -9.25 -13.37 -2.94
CA ALA A 18 -9.28 -13.87 -4.31
C ALA A 18 -9.44 -12.73 -5.33
N GLY A 19 -8.77 -12.84 -6.48
CA GLY A 19 -8.79 -11.79 -7.51
C GLY A 19 -8.03 -10.53 -7.15
N HIS A 20 -7.15 -10.57 -6.14
CA HIS A 20 -6.23 -9.48 -5.80
C HIS A 20 -4.78 -9.85 -6.10
N ASN A 21 -4.01 -8.84 -6.48
CA ASN A 21 -2.56 -8.89 -6.49
C ASN A 21 -2.03 -8.48 -5.11
N SER A 22 -0.76 -8.81 -4.84
CA SER A 22 -0.10 -8.35 -3.62
C SER A 22 1.39 -8.18 -3.77
N LEU A 23 1.96 -7.25 -3.01
CA LEU A 23 3.40 -7.10 -2.80
C LEU A 23 3.69 -6.98 -1.30
N GLN A 24 4.74 -7.65 -0.83
CA GLN A 24 5.23 -7.50 0.54
C GLN A 24 6.43 -6.56 0.56
N GLY A 25 6.51 -5.76 1.60
CA GLY A 25 7.61 -4.83 1.80
C GLY A 25 7.59 -4.24 3.21
N THR A 26 8.40 -3.21 3.40
CA THR A 26 8.50 -2.48 4.66
C THR A 26 8.08 -1.04 4.44
N VAL A 27 7.29 -0.46 5.35
CA VAL A 27 6.93 0.96 5.26
C VAL A 27 8.19 1.80 5.45
N SER A 28 8.56 2.59 4.44
CA SER A 28 9.77 3.43 4.47
C SER A 28 9.47 4.90 4.75
N PHE A 29 8.27 5.36 4.39
CA PHE A 29 7.86 6.74 4.60
C PHE A 29 6.34 6.87 4.76
N ILE A 30 5.91 7.81 5.61
CA ILE A 30 4.50 8.16 5.83
C ILE A 30 4.39 9.68 5.85
N GLN A 31 3.59 10.24 4.95
CA GLN A 31 3.27 11.65 4.91
C GLN A 31 1.77 11.88 5.07
N TYR A 32 1.41 12.63 6.10
CA TYR A 32 0.06 13.13 6.28
C TYR A 32 -0.18 14.37 5.41
N THR A 33 -1.26 14.38 4.63
CA THR A 33 -1.64 15.49 3.74
C THR A 33 -3.03 16.06 4.06
N GLY A 34 -3.48 15.95 5.31
CA GLY A 34 -4.81 16.41 5.75
C GLY A 34 -5.90 15.37 5.51
N SER A 35 -6.36 15.22 4.26
CA SER A 35 -7.45 14.27 3.94
C SER A 35 -6.98 12.85 3.64
N ALA A 36 -5.67 12.62 3.60
CA ALA A 36 -5.07 11.35 3.25
C ALA A 36 -3.66 11.20 3.83
N TYR A 37 -3.14 9.98 3.73
CA TYR A 37 -1.76 9.62 3.95
C TYR A 37 -1.18 9.10 2.64
N THR A 38 0.01 9.59 2.29
CA THR A 38 0.86 8.97 1.28
C THR A 38 1.84 8.07 2.01
N VAL A 39 1.87 6.80 1.63
CA VAL A 39 2.72 5.79 2.25
C VAL A 39 3.62 5.18 1.20
N GLU A 40 4.92 5.12 1.48
CA GLU A 40 5.90 4.44 0.64
C GLU A 40 6.24 3.08 1.26
N VAL A 41 6.27 2.06 0.41
CA VAL A 41 6.62 0.69 0.77
C VAL A 41 7.83 0.27 -0.04
N ASP A 42 8.93 -0.01 0.66
CA ASP A 42 10.13 -0.57 0.06
C ASP A 42 9.91 -2.06 -0.18
N VAL A 43 9.94 -2.44 -1.46
CA VAL A 43 9.71 -3.82 -1.92
C VAL A 43 10.99 -4.32 -2.56
N ALA A 44 11.49 -5.46 -2.10
CA ALA A 44 12.68 -6.09 -2.65
C ALA A 44 12.52 -6.34 -4.16
N GLY A 45 13.50 -5.90 -4.95
CA GLY A 45 13.49 -6.06 -6.41
C GLY A 45 12.76 -4.96 -7.18
N LEU A 46 12.11 -4.00 -6.52
CA LEU A 46 11.62 -2.79 -7.17
C LEU A 46 12.67 -1.67 -7.09
N PRO A 47 12.95 -0.94 -8.20
CA PRO A 47 13.93 0.14 -8.20
C PRO A 47 13.41 1.43 -7.52
N LYS A 48 12.11 1.50 -7.24
CA LYS A 48 11.43 2.62 -6.58
C LYS A 48 10.43 2.07 -5.57
N PRO A 49 10.15 2.81 -4.49
CA PRO A 49 9.13 2.42 -3.54
C PRO A 49 7.76 2.31 -4.21
N PHE A 50 6.96 1.40 -3.70
CA PHE A 50 5.57 1.27 -4.07
C PHE A 50 4.74 2.25 -3.25
N ILE A 51 4.00 3.14 -3.91
CA ILE A 51 3.28 4.24 -3.26
C ILE A 51 1.81 3.87 -3.12
N VAL A 52 1.28 4.01 -1.91
CA VAL A 52 -0.15 3.82 -1.59
C VAL A 52 -0.72 5.10 -0.99
N LYS A 53 -1.94 5.46 -1.40
CA LYS A 53 -2.66 6.62 -0.87
C LYS A 53 -3.89 6.18 -0.09
N ILE A 54 -3.89 6.45 1.21
CA ILE A 54 -4.93 6.00 2.13
C ILE A 54 -5.73 7.21 2.59
N ARG A 55 -7.06 7.13 2.52
CA ARG A 55 -7.92 8.21 3.01
C ARG A 55 -7.81 8.31 4.53
N ASN A 56 -7.71 9.52 5.05
CA ASN A 56 -7.75 9.77 6.48
C ASN A 56 -9.20 9.68 6.98
N THR A 57 -9.67 8.48 7.30
CA THR A 57 -11.03 8.23 7.84
C THR A 57 -11.04 7.88 9.32
N SER A 58 -9.88 7.74 9.94
CA SER A 58 -9.69 7.29 11.32
C SER A 58 -8.54 8.06 11.96
N GLU A 59 -8.52 8.13 13.30
CA GLU A 59 -7.46 8.82 14.04
C GLU A 59 -6.08 8.17 13.88
N ASP A 60 -6.03 6.88 13.52
CA ASP A 60 -4.81 6.11 13.25
C ASP A 60 -4.96 5.29 11.95
N ILE A 61 -3.86 5.14 11.22
CA ILE A 61 -3.73 4.32 10.01
C ILE A 61 -3.32 2.87 10.34
N GLY A 62 -2.87 2.60 11.57
CA GLY A 62 -2.65 1.25 12.10
C GLY A 62 -1.28 0.62 11.78
N PHE A 63 -0.33 1.40 11.25
CA PHE A 63 1.05 0.99 10.99
C PHE A 63 2.02 2.18 11.06
N ARG A 64 3.32 1.89 11.17
CA ARG A 64 4.41 2.84 11.37
C ARG A 64 5.54 2.58 10.37
N ILE A 65 6.46 3.54 10.23
CA ILE A 65 7.70 3.36 9.47
C ILE A 65 8.49 2.20 10.10
N GLY A 66 8.97 1.28 9.25
CA GLY A 66 9.64 0.05 9.65
C GLY A 66 8.72 -1.17 9.75
N ASP A 67 7.39 -0.99 9.70
CA ASP A 67 6.48 -2.13 9.81
C ASP A 67 6.49 -2.99 8.54
N PRO A 68 6.52 -4.33 8.67
CA PRO A 68 6.36 -5.24 7.55
C PRO A 68 4.88 -5.28 7.13
N ILE A 69 4.62 -4.84 5.91
CA ILE A 69 3.28 -4.65 5.36
C ILE A 69 3.12 -5.43 4.05
N ARG A 70 1.85 -5.67 3.68
CA ARG A 70 1.46 -6.16 2.36
C ARG A 70 0.56 -5.14 1.71
N ALA A 71 0.97 -4.65 0.53
CA ALA A 71 0.10 -3.92 -0.36
C ALA A 71 -0.78 -4.90 -1.14
N ILE A 72 -2.08 -4.66 -1.20
CA ILE A 72 -3.05 -5.47 -1.95
C ILE A 72 -3.89 -4.59 -2.86
N TRP A 73 -4.27 -5.09 -4.03
CA TRP A 73 -5.19 -4.38 -4.93
C TRP A 73 -5.93 -5.35 -5.85
N PRO A 74 -7.17 -5.03 -6.28
CA PRO A 74 -7.90 -5.87 -7.23
C PRO A 74 -7.17 -6.01 -8.56
N VAL A 75 -7.19 -7.20 -9.17
CA VAL A 75 -6.61 -7.42 -10.51
C VAL A 75 -7.25 -6.51 -11.55
N ALA A 76 -8.56 -6.24 -11.42
CA ALA A 76 -9.31 -5.36 -12.30
C ALA A 76 -8.86 -3.88 -12.26
N SER A 77 -8.12 -3.46 -11.24
CA SER A 77 -7.60 -2.09 -11.11
C SER A 77 -6.34 -1.84 -11.93
N MET A 78 -5.81 -2.87 -12.60
CA MET A 78 -4.68 -2.72 -13.52
C MET A 78 -5.13 -2.19 -14.88
N TYR A 79 -4.50 -1.11 -15.33
CA TYR A 79 -4.63 -0.65 -16.72
C TYR A 79 -3.72 -1.48 -17.62
N ALA A 80 -4.30 -1.99 -18.72
CA ALA A 80 -3.54 -2.45 -19.87
C ALA A 80 -2.82 -1.25 -20.50
N LEU A 81 -1.54 -1.43 -20.80
CA LEU A 81 -0.74 -0.46 -21.56
C LEU A 81 -0.99 -0.64 -23.05
#